data_AF-A0AA38AIU9-F1
#
_entry.id   AF-A0AA38AIU9-F1
#
_cell.length_a   1.000
_cell.length_b   1.000
_cell.length_c   1.000
_cell.angle_alpha   90.00
_cell.angle_beta   90.00
_cell.angle_gamma   90.00
#
_symmetry.space_group_name_H-M   'P 1'
#
loop_
_entity.id
_entity.type
_entity.pdbx_description
1 polymer ?
#
loop_
_entity_poly.entity_id
_entity_poly.type
_entity_poly.pdbx_seq_one_letter_code
_entity_poly.pdbx_strand_id
1 'polypeptide(L)'
;MEPERSETATGRTRGRGARQGPTRRTLKRAERHDRVYEAAIALFVERGFEASSMDEIADRSGLSRSTVFAHFPRKTLFLEEWMGRRRNEARRSARADGVAGRPLREVLGAYLDTLATSNSAARAEMCALVPPALLHTTMLADHPVGVDFAALIVETGAVLRPSVRPERVGRLLASGYVSAMSQWIHEEPPASDLGAELLALLDLVLSGAQPGEPE
;
A
#
# COMPACT_ATOMS: atom_id res chain seq x y z
N MET A 1 35.51 -33.98 -62.09
CA MET A 1 35.63 -34.55 -60.74
C MET A 1 34.75 -33.72 -59.82
N GLU A 2 33.48 -34.11 -59.68
CA GLU A 2 32.64 -33.76 -58.53
C GLU A 2 33.13 -34.61 -57.33
N PRO A 3 32.99 -34.16 -56.06
CA PRO A 3 31.69 -34.27 -55.39
C PRO A 3 31.29 -33.16 -54.37
N GLU A 4 29.98 -33.07 -54.21
CA GLU A 4 29.16 -33.01 -52.98
C GLU A 4 29.08 -31.78 -52.05
N ARG A 5 27.80 -31.56 -51.69
CA ARG A 5 27.20 -30.59 -50.80
C ARG A 5 27.52 -30.91 -49.33
N SER A 6 27.60 -29.89 -48.49
CA SER A 6 27.05 -29.99 -47.14
C SER A 6 26.47 -28.65 -46.71
N GLU A 7 25.18 -28.70 -46.43
CA GLU A 7 24.37 -27.67 -45.81
C GLU A 7 24.89 -27.38 -44.40
N THR A 8 25.04 -26.10 -44.07
CA THR A 8 25.01 -25.64 -42.67
C THR A 8 23.81 -24.73 -42.50
N ALA A 9 22.73 -25.37 -42.04
CA ALA A 9 21.62 -24.71 -41.36
C ALA A 9 22.06 -24.32 -39.95
N THR A 10 22.02 -23.03 -39.62
CA THR A 10 21.89 -22.52 -38.25
C THR A 10 21.33 -21.10 -38.42
N GLY A 11 20.06 -20.84 -38.20
CA GLY A 11 19.37 -21.03 -36.94
C GLY A 11 18.85 -19.65 -36.57
N ARG A 12 17.62 -19.34 -37.00
CA ARG A 12 16.95 -18.07 -36.72
C ARG A 12 16.81 -17.92 -35.20
N THR A 13 17.66 -17.09 -34.61
CA THR A 13 17.60 -16.80 -33.18
C THR A 13 16.42 -15.89 -32.89
N ARG A 14 15.39 -16.55 -32.35
CA ARG A 14 14.52 -16.13 -31.24
C ARG A 14 13.70 -14.86 -31.42
N GLY A 15 12.40 -15.15 -31.55
CA GLY A 15 11.28 -14.26 -31.32
C GLY A 15 11.57 -13.20 -30.26
N ARG A 16 11.46 -11.94 -30.71
CA ARG A 16 11.03 -10.83 -29.89
C ARG A 16 9.76 -11.27 -29.17
N GLY A 17 9.87 -11.57 -27.88
CA GLY A 17 8.73 -11.69 -26.98
C GLY A 17 7.99 -10.36 -27.01
N ALA A 18 6.93 -10.30 -27.82
CA ALA A 18 6.01 -9.18 -27.82
C ALA A 18 5.50 -9.00 -26.39
N ARG A 19 5.62 -7.77 -25.88
CA ARG A 19 4.90 -7.29 -24.70
C ARG A 19 3.41 -7.34 -25.03
N GLN A 20 2.80 -8.52 -24.93
CA GLN A 20 1.37 -8.67 -25.12
C GLN A 20 0.70 -8.09 -23.88
N GLY A 21 -0.05 -7.00 -24.09
CA GLY A 21 -0.88 -6.39 -23.06
C GLY A 21 -1.85 -7.41 -22.43
N PRO A 22 -2.45 -7.07 -21.29
CA PRO A 22 -3.31 -8.00 -20.55
C PRO A 22 -4.40 -8.58 -21.45
N THR A 23 -4.52 -9.91 -21.44
CA THR A 23 -5.53 -10.60 -22.24
C THR A 23 -6.95 -10.20 -21.80
N ARG A 24 -7.94 -10.29 -22.69
CA ARG A 24 -9.36 -10.06 -22.36
C ARG A 24 -9.82 -10.89 -21.15
N ARG A 25 -9.26 -12.08 -20.96
CA ARG A 25 -9.53 -12.95 -19.81
C ARG A 25 -8.95 -12.39 -18.50
N THR A 26 -7.74 -11.83 -18.54
CA THR A 26 -7.10 -11.18 -17.39
C THR A 26 -7.88 -9.94 -16.96
N LEU A 27 -8.29 -9.10 -17.92
CA LEU A 27 -9.10 -7.91 -17.64
C LEU A 27 -10.43 -8.26 -16.97
N LYS A 28 -11.18 -9.22 -17.53
CA LYS A 28 -12.42 -9.71 -16.91
C LYS A 28 -12.23 -10.28 -15.50
N ARG A 29 -11.07 -10.88 -15.23
CA ARG A 29 -10.75 -11.40 -13.90
C ARG A 29 -10.49 -10.26 -12.90
N ALA A 30 -9.78 -9.22 -13.32
CA ALA A 30 -9.55 -8.01 -12.51
C ALA A 30 -10.86 -7.26 -12.23
N GLU A 31 -11.70 -7.05 -13.25
CA GLU A 31 -13.02 -6.41 -13.10
C GLU A 31 -13.91 -7.15 -12.08
N ARG A 32 -13.90 -8.49 -12.09
CA ARG A 32 -14.64 -9.30 -11.11
C ARG A 32 -14.04 -9.17 -9.72
N HIS A 33 -12.72 -9.21 -9.62
CA HIS A 33 -12.02 -9.05 -8.34
C HIS A 33 -12.36 -7.69 -7.70
N ASP A 34 -12.28 -6.61 -8.46
CA ASP A 34 -12.61 -5.26 -7.98
C ASP A 34 -14.08 -5.16 -7.59
N ARG A 35 -15.00 -5.76 -8.37
CA ARG A 35 -16.42 -5.79 -8.00
C ARG A 35 -16.68 -6.46 -6.66
N VAL A 36 -15.99 -7.58 -6.38
CA VAL A 36 -16.11 -8.26 -5.09
C VAL A 36 -15.53 -7.40 -3.97
N TYR A 37 -14.38 -6.77 -4.20
CA TYR A 37 -13.74 -5.86 -3.26
C TYR A 37 -14.67 -4.68 -2.90
N GLU A 38 -15.20 -3.96 -3.89
CA GLU A 38 -16.06 -2.79 -3.65
C GLU A 38 -17.36 -3.19 -2.92
N ALA A 39 -17.96 -4.34 -3.28
CA ALA A 39 -19.14 -4.87 -2.59
C ALA A 39 -18.85 -5.17 -1.10
N ALA A 40 -17.67 -5.72 -0.80
CA ALA A 40 -17.26 -6.02 0.56
C ALA A 40 -16.99 -4.76 1.38
N ILE A 41 -16.24 -3.79 0.85
CA ILE A 41 -15.94 -2.53 1.53
C ILE A 41 -17.24 -1.77 1.86
N ALA A 42 -18.15 -1.65 0.89
CA ALA A 42 -19.46 -1.03 1.13
C ALA A 42 -20.26 -1.76 2.22
N LEU A 43 -20.28 -3.10 2.21
CA LEU A 43 -20.97 -3.88 3.23
C LEU A 43 -20.36 -3.71 4.62
N PHE A 44 -19.03 -3.66 4.73
CA PHE A 44 -18.35 -3.44 6.00
C PHE A 44 -18.60 -2.03 6.56
N VAL A 45 -18.69 -1.01 5.72
CA VAL A 45 -19.06 0.35 6.14
C VAL A 45 -20.51 0.39 6.63
N GLU A 46 -21.44 -0.27 5.94
CA GLU A 46 -22.87 -0.26 6.27
C GLU A 46 -23.24 -1.11 7.49
N ARG A 47 -22.64 -2.29 7.64
CA ARG A 47 -23.04 -3.29 8.64
C ARG A 47 -21.96 -3.63 9.65
N GLY A 48 -20.73 -3.17 9.44
CA GLY A 48 -19.57 -3.58 10.21
C GLY A 48 -18.93 -4.87 9.67
N PHE A 49 -17.61 -4.98 9.85
CA PHE A 49 -16.84 -6.14 9.40
C PHE A 49 -17.38 -7.45 9.99
N GLU A 50 -17.69 -7.49 11.29
CA GLU A 50 -18.07 -8.74 11.97
C GLU A 50 -19.48 -9.23 11.67
N ALA A 51 -20.43 -8.31 11.47
CA ALA A 51 -21.80 -8.68 11.12
C ALA A 51 -21.96 -9.09 9.64
N SER A 52 -20.92 -8.88 8.82
CA SER A 52 -20.95 -9.17 7.38
C SER A 52 -20.41 -10.57 7.07
N SER A 53 -21.07 -11.26 6.13
CA SER A 53 -20.71 -12.61 5.69
C SER A 53 -20.22 -12.65 4.23
N MET A 54 -19.49 -13.73 3.88
CA MET A 54 -19.05 -13.98 2.51
C MET A 54 -20.23 -14.21 1.53
N ASP A 55 -21.38 -14.67 2.02
CA ASP A 55 -22.60 -14.84 1.22
C ASP A 55 -23.22 -13.51 0.85
N GLU A 56 -23.37 -12.59 1.82
CA GLU A 56 -23.89 -11.25 1.55
C GLU A 56 -23.00 -10.47 0.58
N ILE A 57 -21.67 -10.68 0.63
CA ILE A 57 -20.73 -10.12 -0.34
C ILE A 57 -20.98 -10.71 -1.74
N ALA A 58 -21.25 -12.01 -1.84
CA ALA A 58 -21.58 -12.66 -3.11
C ALA A 58 -22.88 -12.09 -3.70
N ASP A 59 -23.92 -12.01 -2.88
CA ASP A 59 -25.22 -11.46 -3.28
C ASP A 59 -25.09 -10.00 -3.74
N ARG A 60 -24.36 -9.17 -2.98
CA ARG A 60 -24.13 -7.76 -3.32
C ARG A 60 -23.27 -7.56 -4.57
N SER A 61 -22.25 -8.39 -4.76
CA SER A 61 -21.39 -8.32 -5.95
C SER A 61 -22.06 -8.90 -7.21
N GLY A 62 -23.18 -9.60 -7.07
CA GLY A 62 -23.85 -10.30 -8.17
C GLY A 62 -23.01 -11.45 -8.74
N LEU A 63 -22.09 -12.01 -7.95
CA LEU A 63 -21.21 -13.09 -8.33
C LEU A 63 -21.45 -14.31 -7.44
N SER A 64 -21.23 -15.51 -7.97
CA SER A 64 -21.42 -16.73 -7.17
C SER A 64 -20.49 -16.77 -5.96
N ARG A 65 -20.91 -17.43 -4.88
CA ARG A 65 -20.06 -17.73 -3.70
C ARG A 65 -18.72 -18.32 -4.12
N SER A 66 -18.72 -19.31 -5.03
CA SER A 66 -17.48 -19.93 -5.55
C SER A 66 -16.55 -18.90 -6.21
N THR A 67 -17.10 -17.95 -6.96
CA THR A 67 -16.32 -16.86 -7.56
C THR A 67 -15.72 -15.95 -6.50
N VAL A 68 -16.50 -15.54 -5.48
CA VAL A 68 -16.00 -14.71 -4.38
C VAL A 68 -14.84 -15.40 -3.66
N PHE A 69 -15.01 -16.66 -3.26
CA PHE A 69 -13.95 -17.42 -2.57
C PHE A 69 -12.70 -17.66 -3.45
N ALA A 70 -12.86 -17.73 -4.77
CA ALA A 70 -11.72 -17.82 -5.69
C ALA A 70 -10.87 -16.55 -5.76
N HIS A 71 -11.44 -15.39 -5.42
CA HIS A 71 -10.74 -14.10 -5.33
C HIS A 71 -10.30 -13.79 -3.89
N PHE A 72 -11.19 -13.99 -2.93
CA PHE A 72 -10.99 -13.72 -1.51
C PHE A 72 -11.33 -14.96 -0.68
N PRO A 73 -10.36 -15.84 -0.40
CA PRO A 73 -10.59 -17.03 0.42
C PRO A 73 -11.02 -16.74 1.87
N ARG A 74 -10.70 -15.55 2.42
CA ARG A 74 -11.00 -15.14 3.80
C ARG A 74 -11.33 -13.65 3.88
N LYS A 75 -12.22 -13.27 4.80
CA LYS A 75 -12.72 -11.89 5.00
C LYS A 75 -11.58 -10.89 5.30
N THR A 76 -10.55 -11.33 6.01
CA THR A 76 -9.39 -10.49 6.37
C THR A 76 -8.53 -10.05 5.18
N LEU A 77 -8.61 -10.74 4.03
CA LEU A 77 -7.91 -10.31 2.81
C LEU A 77 -8.46 -9.00 2.24
N PHE A 78 -9.74 -8.69 2.47
CA PHE A 78 -10.29 -7.39 2.09
C PHE A 78 -9.64 -6.25 2.88
N LEU A 79 -9.37 -6.46 4.18
CA LEU A 79 -8.68 -5.47 5.01
C LEU A 79 -7.23 -5.27 4.56
N GLU A 80 -6.53 -6.38 4.31
CA GLU A 80 -5.15 -6.36 3.80
C GLU A 80 -5.04 -5.63 2.47
N GLU A 81 -5.95 -5.91 1.54
CA GLU A 81 -6.01 -5.24 0.26
C GLU A 81 -6.41 -3.77 0.37
N TRP A 82 -7.39 -3.44 1.22
CA TRP A 82 -7.84 -2.07 1.45
C TRP A 82 -6.70 -1.17 1.94
N MET A 83 -5.94 -1.64 2.93
CA MET A 83 -4.72 -0.96 3.38
C MET A 83 -3.64 -0.95 2.29
N GLY A 84 -3.49 -2.06 1.57
CA GLY A 84 -2.51 -2.22 0.50
C GLY A 84 -2.71 -1.23 -0.65
N ARG A 85 -3.97 -1.01 -1.08
CA ARG A 85 -4.33 -0.03 -2.13
C ARG A 85 -3.91 1.39 -1.73
N ARG A 86 -4.23 1.81 -0.50
CA ARG A 86 -3.82 3.12 0.06
C ARG A 86 -2.31 3.30 0.13
N ARG A 87 -1.59 2.31 0.68
CA ARG A 87 -0.11 2.37 0.71
C ARG A 87 0.51 2.39 -0.68
N ASN A 88 -0.01 1.59 -1.61
CA ASN A 88 0.49 1.56 -2.98
C ASN A 88 0.29 2.92 -3.68
N GLU A 89 -0.80 3.61 -3.41
CA GLU A 89 -1.02 4.97 -3.89
C GLU A 89 -0.02 5.97 -3.29
N ALA A 90 0.15 5.96 -1.97
CA ALA A 90 1.13 6.81 -1.29
C ALA A 90 2.56 6.55 -1.78
N ARG A 91 2.94 5.28 -2.00
CA ARG A 91 4.24 4.91 -2.60
C ARG A 91 4.40 5.45 -4.01
N ARG A 92 3.37 5.39 -4.85
CA ARG A 92 3.42 5.94 -6.22
C ARG A 92 3.61 7.45 -6.19
N SER A 93 2.86 8.14 -5.34
CA SER A 93 2.95 9.59 -5.16
C SER A 93 4.35 10.03 -4.70
N ALA A 94 4.88 9.40 -3.65
CA ALA A 94 6.23 9.69 -3.14
C ALA A 94 7.36 9.46 -4.16
N ARG A 95 7.11 8.64 -5.19
CA ARG A 95 8.07 8.28 -6.25
C ARG A 95 7.84 9.02 -7.56
N ALA A 96 6.81 9.85 -7.67
CA ALA A 96 6.40 10.46 -8.93
C ALA A 96 7.53 11.23 -9.62
N ASP A 97 8.31 11.99 -8.84
CA ASP A 97 9.42 12.82 -9.32
C ASP A 97 10.80 12.17 -9.12
N GLY A 98 10.84 10.85 -8.93
CA GLY A 98 12.05 10.14 -8.48
C GLY A 98 12.31 10.32 -6.97
N VAL A 99 13.29 9.58 -6.45
CA VAL A 99 13.58 9.51 -5.00
C VAL A 99 15.05 9.79 -4.67
N ALA A 100 15.97 9.26 -5.48
CA ALA A 100 17.40 9.34 -5.21
C ALA A 100 17.89 10.80 -5.14
N GLY A 101 18.61 11.14 -4.06
CA GLY A 101 19.17 12.47 -3.85
C GLY A 101 18.16 13.54 -3.40
N ARG A 102 16.87 13.23 -3.31
CA ARG A 102 15.87 14.18 -2.80
C ARG A 102 15.92 14.29 -1.28
N PRO A 103 15.55 15.45 -0.70
CA PRO A 103 15.44 15.61 0.74
C PRO A 103 14.50 14.58 1.36
N LEU A 104 14.96 13.90 2.41
CA LEU A 104 14.18 12.84 3.06
C LEU A 104 12.80 13.32 3.51
N ARG A 105 12.74 14.54 4.08
CA ARG A 105 11.49 15.15 4.53
C ARG A 105 10.48 15.34 3.40
N GLU A 106 10.93 15.70 2.20
CA GLU A 106 10.05 15.90 1.05
C GLU A 106 9.44 14.58 0.59
N VAL A 107 10.27 13.53 0.47
CA VAL A 107 9.81 12.19 0.03
C VAL A 107 8.86 11.56 1.05
N LEU A 108 9.23 11.57 2.34
CA LEU A 108 8.37 10.99 3.38
C LEU A 108 7.12 11.84 3.64
N GLY A 109 7.24 13.16 3.49
CA GLY A 109 6.12 14.10 3.57
C GLY A 109 5.08 13.83 2.48
N ALA A 110 5.50 13.68 1.22
CA ALA A 110 4.60 13.34 0.12
C ALA A 110 3.87 11.99 0.33
N TYR A 111 4.57 11.00 0.90
CA TYR A 111 3.97 9.73 1.27
C TYR A 111 2.88 9.90 2.35
N LEU A 112 3.19 10.62 3.43
CA LEU A 112 2.27 10.88 4.54
C LEU A 112 1.08 11.74 4.12
N ASP A 113 1.31 12.77 3.30
CA ASP A 113 0.27 13.66 2.79
C ASP A 113 -0.75 12.90 1.93
N THR A 114 -0.27 11.99 1.09
CA THR A 114 -1.16 11.13 0.29
C THR A 114 -1.99 10.20 1.18
N LEU A 115 -1.38 9.61 2.22
CA LEU A 115 -2.12 8.80 3.20
C LEU A 115 -3.16 9.64 3.94
N ALA A 116 -2.78 10.80 4.48
CA ALA A 116 -3.67 11.71 5.19
C ALA A 116 -4.86 12.12 4.34
N THR A 117 -4.61 12.56 3.10
CA THR A 117 -5.63 12.95 2.13
C THR A 117 -6.60 11.81 1.84
N SER A 118 -6.09 10.62 1.51
CA SER A 118 -6.93 9.45 1.22
C SER A 118 -7.75 8.98 2.43
N ASN A 119 -7.17 9.04 3.63
CA ASN A 119 -7.85 8.67 4.87
C ASN A 119 -8.97 9.66 5.21
N SER A 120 -8.70 10.96 5.10
CA SER A 120 -9.67 12.03 5.36
C SER A 120 -10.82 12.00 4.35
N ALA A 121 -10.54 11.78 3.06
CA ALA A 121 -11.55 11.70 2.01
C ALA A 121 -12.50 10.50 2.20
N ALA A 122 -12.03 9.42 2.84
CA ALA A 122 -12.77 8.19 3.07
C ALA A 122 -12.92 7.87 4.56
N ARG A 123 -13.20 8.89 5.39
CA ARG A 123 -13.27 8.75 6.85
C ARG A 123 -14.22 7.63 7.31
N ALA A 124 -15.38 7.47 6.69
CA ALA A 124 -16.33 6.40 7.04
C ALA A 124 -15.71 4.99 6.87
N GLU A 125 -14.93 4.78 5.80
CA GLU A 125 -14.16 3.54 5.64
C GLU A 125 -13.11 3.38 6.74
N MET A 126 -12.39 4.46 7.08
CA MET A 126 -11.38 4.44 8.13
C MET A 126 -11.98 4.01 9.48
N CYS A 127 -13.10 4.63 9.87
CA CYS A 127 -13.80 4.29 11.12
C CYS A 127 -14.30 2.84 11.12
N ALA A 128 -14.78 2.32 9.98
CA ALA A 128 -15.31 0.96 9.89
C ALA A 128 -14.22 -0.12 9.81
N LEU A 129 -13.08 0.17 9.19
CA LEU A 129 -12.11 -0.85 8.77
C LEU A 129 -10.80 -0.84 9.56
N VAL A 130 -10.40 0.27 10.15
CA VAL A 130 -9.18 0.31 10.99
C VAL A 130 -9.31 -0.59 12.22
N PRO A 131 -10.39 -0.51 13.04
CA PRO A 131 -10.50 -1.37 14.22
C PRO A 131 -10.37 -2.88 13.92
N PRO A 132 -11.12 -3.47 12.96
CA PRO A 132 -10.93 -4.88 12.63
C PRO A 132 -9.58 -5.15 11.95
N ALA A 133 -8.98 -4.20 11.22
CA ALA A 133 -7.65 -4.38 10.66
C ALA A 133 -6.57 -4.52 11.76
N LEU A 134 -6.69 -3.76 12.85
CA LEU A 134 -5.79 -3.88 14.01
C LEU A 134 -5.92 -5.23 14.71
N LEU A 135 -7.14 -5.80 14.76
CA LEU A 135 -7.42 -7.04 15.49
C LEU A 135 -7.16 -8.32 14.67
N HIS A 136 -7.48 -8.30 13.37
CA HIS A 136 -7.54 -9.52 12.56
C HIS A 136 -6.45 -9.63 11.49
N THR A 137 -5.53 -8.68 11.42
CA THR A 137 -4.43 -8.70 10.46
C THR A 137 -3.08 -8.54 11.16
N THR A 138 -1.99 -8.70 10.40
CA THR A 138 -0.64 -8.46 10.89
C THR A 138 -0.21 -6.99 10.79
N MET A 139 -1.16 -6.04 10.60
CA MET A 139 -0.88 -4.61 10.45
C MET A 139 0.10 -4.05 11.49
N LEU A 140 -0.07 -4.41 12.76
CA LEU A 140 0.81 -3.97 13.85
C LEU A 140 2.10 -4.78 13.93
N ALA A 141 2.08 -6.07 13.60
CA ALA A 141 3.27 -6.91 13.68
C ALA A 141 4.26 -6.61 12.55
N ASP A 142 3.75 -6.52 11.32
CA ASP A 142 4.56 -6.37 10.11
C ASP A 142 4.88 -4.90 9.81
N HIS A 143 4.11 -3.95 10.36
CA HIS A 143 4.23 -2.51 10.12
C HIS A 143 4.51 -2.18 8.65
N PRO A 144 3.61 -2.51 7.70
CA PRO A 144 3.93 -2.38 6.27
C PRO A 144 4.18 -0.92 5.86
N VAL A 145 3.56 0.06 6.53
CA VAL A 145 3.89 1.49 6.39
C VAL A 145 5.34 1.79 6.82
N GLY A 146 5.81 1.14 7.89
CA GLY A 146 7.19 1.29 8.36
C GLY A 146 8.22 0.66 7.43
N VAL A 147 7.86 -0.44 6.77
CA VAL A 147 8.67 -1.05 5.70
C VAL A 147 8.78 -0.08 4.52
N ASP A 148 7.67 0.55 4.12
CA ASP A 148 7.67 1.55 3.03
C ASP A 148 8.55 2.76 3.39
N PHE A 149 8.48 3.26 4.62
CA PHE A 149 9.37 4.33 5.10
C PHE A 149 10.84 3.94 5.06
N ALA A 150 11.19 2.76 5.59
CA ALA A 150 12.58 2.28 5.59
C ALA A 150 13.12 2.16 4.15
N ALA A 151 12.31 1.65 3.22
CA ALA A 151 12.67 1.54 1.82
C ALA A 151 12.88 2.93 1.17
N LEU A 152 11.96 3.88 1.40
CA LEU A 152 12.10 5.25 0.88
C LEU A 152 13.34 5.95 1.44
N ILE A 153 13.65 5.77 2.72
CA ILE A 153 14.88 6.30 3.34
C ILE A 153 16.12 5.75 2.61
N VAL A 154 16.21 4.44 2.42
CA VAL A 154 17.34 3.82 1.71
C VAL A 154 17.47 4.36 0.29
N GLU A 155 16.35 4.47 -0.42
CA GLU A 155 16.34 4.92 -1.82
C GLU A 155 16.71 6.40 -1.99
N THR A 156 16.42 7.25 -1.00
CA THR A 156 16.88 8.65 -1.04
C THR A 156 18.40 8.77 -1.00
N GLY A 157 19.09 7.79 -0.41
CA GLY A 157 20.51 7.89 -0.10
C GLY A 157 20.81 8.87 1.04
N ALA A 158 19.81 9.26 1.84
CA ALA A 158 19.98 10.20 2.93
C ALA A 158 20.97 9.69 3.99
N VAL A 159 21.84 10.59 4.45
CA VAL A 159 22.79 10.31 5.54
C VAL A 159 22.06 10.41 6.88
N LEU A 160 22.02 9.30 7.61
CA LEU A 160 21.52 9.24 8.97
C LEU A 160 22.68 9.26 9.98
N ARG A 161 22.38 9.56 11.25
CA ARG A 161 23.35 9.37 12.35
C ARG A 161 23.86 7.91 12.35
N PRO A 162 25.14 7.64 12.67
CA PRO A 162 25.71 6.28 12.59
C PRO A 162 24.98 5.20 13.41
N SER A 163 24.35 5.59 14.52
CA SER A 163 23.58 4.69 15.39
C SER A 163 22.14 4.44 14.93
N VAL A 164 21.67 5.18 13.92
CA VAL A 164 20.29 5.16 13.45
C VAL A 164 20.19 4.29 12.20
N ARG A 165 19.22 3.38 12.20
CA ARG A 165 18.93 2.49 11.07
C ARG A 165 17.60 2.86 10.42
N PRO A 166 17.47 2.81 9.08
CA PRO A 166 16.23 3.12 8.38
C PRO A 166 15.01 2.38 8.93
N GLU A 167 15.18 1.12 9.31
CA GLU A 167 14.10 0.27 9.84
C GLU A 167 13.59 0.77 11.20
N ARG A 168 14.47 1.35 12.02
CA ARG A 168 14.08 1.95 13.31
C ARG A 168 13.29 3.23 13.07
N VAL A 169 13.76 4.08 12.17
CA VAL A 169 13.06 5.32 11.79
C VAL A 169 11.69 5.00 11.22
N GLY A 170 11.62 4.07 10.26
CA GLY A 170 10.37 3.65 9.65
C GLY A 170 9.38 3.06 10.64
N ARG A 171 9.84 2.24 11.60
CA ARG A 171 8.98 1.70 12.65
C ARG A 171 8.43 2.80 13.57
N LEU A 172 9.26 3.76 13.99
CA LEU A 172 8.81 4.89 14.83
C LEU A 172 7.76 5.74 14.12
N LEU A 173 7.99 6.08 12.85
CA LEU A 173 7.01 6.79 12.02
C LEU A 173 5.71 5.99 11.88
N ALA A 174 5.80 4.67 11.64
CA ALA A 174 4.62 3.82 11.52
C ALA A 174 3.83 3.71 12.82
N SER A 175 4.51 3.59 13.97
CA SER A 175 3.85 3.57 15.29
C SER A 175 3.14 4.90 15.56
N GLY A 176 3.78 6.04 15.28
CA GLY A 176 3.16 7.34 15.43
C GLY A 176 1.99 7.55 14.45
N TYR A 177 2.13 7.10 13.19
CA TYR A 177 1.04 7.11 12.21
C TYR A 177 -0.17 6.33 12.70
N VAL A 178 0.03 5.11 13.20
CA VAL A 178 -1.06 4.29 13.74
C VAL A 178 -1.71 4.99 14.93
N SER A 179 -0.93 5.59 15.83
CA SER A 179 -1.44 6.34 16.98
C SER A 179 -2.29 7.54 16.58
N ALA A 180 -1.76 8.43 15.73
CA ALA A 180 -2.45 9.63 15.26
C ALA A 180 -3.74 9.28 14.50
N MET A 181 -3.67 8.31 13.59
CA MET A 181 -4.84 7.82 12.85
C MET A 181 -5.88 7.19 13.81
N SER A 182 -5.45 6.40 14.80
CA SER A 182 -6.37 5.75 15.75
C SER A 182 -7.07 6.77 16.63
N GLN A 183 -6.38 7.81 17.10
CA GLN A 183 -7.01 8.90 17.82
C GLN A 183 -8.00 9.66 16.91
N TRP A 184 -7.56 10.01 15.70
CA TRP A 184 -8.36 10.75 14.73
C TRP A 184 -9.68 10.06 14.36
N ILE A 185 -9.74 8.72 14.28
CA ILE A 185 -10.99 8.00 14.00
C ILE A 185 -11.95 7.91 15.21
N HIS A 186 -11.45 8.05 16.44
CA HIS A 186 -12.28 7.95 17.67
C HIS A 186 -12.84 9.29 18.13
N GLU A 187 -12.28 10.41 17.66
CA GLU A 187 -12.74 11.76 18.00
C GLU A 187 -13.82 12.27 17.04
N GLU A 188 -14.91 12.83 17.57
CA GLU A 188 -15.97 13.47 16.78
C GLU A 188 -16.35 14.87 17.33
N PRO A 189 -16.07 15.97 16.59
CA PRO A 189 -15.19 16.02 15.40
C PRO A 189 -13.72 15.74 15.78
N PRO A 190 -12.85 15.40 14.82
CA PRO A 190 -11.41 15.30 15.07
C PRO A 190 -10.87 16.60 15.69
N ALA A 191 -10.05 16.48 16.73
CA ALA A 191 -9.47 17.65 17.39
C ALA A 191 -8.44 18.37 16.50
N SER A 192 -7.80 17.65 15.59
CA SER A 192 -6.79 18.19 14.68
C SER A 192 -6.85 17.58 13.27
N ASP A 193 -6.21 18.29 12.34
CA ASP A 193 -6.02 17.81 10.96
C ASP A 193 -4.99 16.68 10.93
N LEU A 194 -5.39 15.52 10.39
CA LEU A 194 -4.53 14.33 10.35
C LEU A 194 -3.23 14.58 9.57
N GLY A 195 -3.27 15.37 8.49
CA GLY A 195 -2.09 15.68 7.70
C GLY A 195 -1.06 16.48 8.50
N ALA A 196 -1.53 17.54 9.17
CA ALA A 196 -0.70 18.38 10.04
C ALA A 196 -0.04 17.58 11.17
N GLU A 197 -0.78 16.70 11.84
CA GLU A 197 -0.23 15.83 12.90
C GLU A 197 0.84 14.87 12.38
N LEU A 198 0.61 14.27 11.21
CA LEU A 198 1.56 13.34 10.60
C LEU A 198 2.85 14.05 10.15
N LEU A 199 2.75 15.28 9.64
CA LEU A 199 3.92 16.08 9.30
C LEU A 199 4.69 16.55 10.54
N ALA A 200 3.99 16.91 11.62
CA ALA A 200 4.64 17.24 12.90
C ALA A 200 5.39 16.02 13.48
N LEU A 201 4.78 14.83 13.42
CA LEU A 201 5.43 13.57 13.78
C LEU A 201 6.68 13.30 12.93
N LEU A 202 6.60 13.52 11.62
CA LEU A 202 7.72 13.37 10.72
C LEU A 202 8.89 14.26 11.15
N ASP A 203 8.60 15.53 11.42
CA ASP A 203 9.60 16.53 11.79
C ASP A 203 10.29 16.19 13.11
N LEU A 204 9.52 15.70 14.09
CA LEU A 204 10.05 15.24 15.37
C LEU A 204 11.00 14.04 15.19
N VAL A 205 10.61 13.05 14.39
CA VAL A 205 11.44 11.85 14.16
C VAL A 205 12.68 12.17 13.34
N LEU A 206 12.58 13.00 12.31
CA LEU A 206 13.73 13.38 11.47
C LEU A 206 14.76 14.22 12.23
N SER A 207 14.31 15.12 13.11
CA SER A 207 15.19 15.91 13.98
C SER A 207 16.09 15.04 14.86
N GLY A 208 15.58 13.90 15.33
CA GLY A 208 16.36 12.91 16.08
C GLY A 208 17.25 12.01 15.21
N ALA A 209 16.92 11.83 13.93
CA ALA A 209 17.56 10.88 13.03
C ALA A 209 18.71 11.47 12.19
N GLN A 210 18.62 12.74 11.82
CA GLN A 210 19.62 13.41 10.98
C GLN A 210 20.79 13.95 11.80
N PRO A 211 22.03 14.02 11.24
CA PRO A 211 23.15 14.70 11.88
C PRO A 211 22.75 16.15 12.23
N GLY A 212 23.21 16.66 13.37
CA GLY A 212 23.09 18.11 13.64
C GLY A 212 23.84 18.89 12.57
N GLU A 213 23.41 20.13 12.29
CA GLU A 213 24.23 21.04 11.50
C GLU A 213 25.60 21.18 12.20
N PRO A 214 26.73 21.12 11.47
CA PRO A 214 28.01 21.43 12.05
C PRO A 214 27.99 22.90 12.51
N GLU A 215 28.30 23.14 13.79
CA GLU A 215 28.58 24.47 14.34
C GLU A 215 29.72 25.18 13.58
#